data_AF-A0A956F0E9-F1
#
_entry.id   AF-A0A956F0E9-F1
#
_cell.length_a   1.000
_cell.length_b   1.000
_cell.length_c   1.000
_cell.angle_alpha   90.00
_cell.angle_beta   90.00
_cell.angle_gamma   90.00
#
_symmetry.space_group_name_H-M   'P 1'
#
loop_
_entity.id
_entity.type
_entity.pdbx_description
1 polymer ?
#
loop_
_entity_poly.entity_id
_entity_poly.type
_entity_poly.pdbx_seq_one_letter_code
_entity_poly.pdbx_strand_id
1 'polypeptide(L)'
;PSSRVLELEAGDGYYTRLLGEYLEPAEGRQRLTVLAPFIAPEVFSVPLETGPLLDRWLDLQELSQSFEPPLELLPGLPLESWSTPRFDVVLGIRVAHTYRARSEERAMYRAVHSALLPQGVFGVIAHRAPSDRLTSGYLAESSVIEAVSAAGFALDARSEINGNPKDTRDYPSGVWSLPPVSKDGPAYASVGESDRMTLRFRRVD
;
A
#
# COMPACT_ATOMS: atom_id res chain seq x y z
N PRO A 1 2.63 -15.21 13.48
CA PRO A 1 3.98 -14.63 13.18
C PRO A 1 4.33 -13.55 14.21
N SER A 2 5.61 -13.36 14.55
CA SER A 2 6.02 -12.39 15.59
C SER A 2 6.32 -10.98 15.09
N SER A 3 6.28 -10.77 13.77
CA SER A 3 6.65 -9.52 13.11
C SER A 3 5.69 -8.38 13.45
N ARG A 4 6.25 -7.19 13.66
CA ARG A 4 5.53 -5.91 13.67
C ARG A 4 5.35 -5.44 12.23
N VAL A 5 4.10 -5.25 11.83
CA VAL A 5 3.72 -4.99 10.44
C VAL A 5 3.10 -3.61 10.33
N LEU A 6 3.49 -2.87 9.30
CA LEU A 6 2.86 -1.63 8.91
C LEU A 6 2.19 -1.79 7.55
N GLU A 7 0.89 -1.54 7.48
CA GLU A 7 0.14 -1.46 6.23
C GLU A 7 0.06 0.00 5.77
N LEU A 8 0.44 0.26 4.51
CA LEU A 8 0.42 1.60 3.93
C LEU A 8 -0.89 1.90 3.19
N GLU A 9 -1.55 3.01 3.53
CA GLU A 9 -2.83 3.49 2.97
C GLU A 9 -3.84 2.37 2.70
N ALA A 10 -4.37 1.77 3.77
CA ALA A 10 -5.21 0.57 3.74
C ALA A 10 -6.53 0.65 2.94
N GLY A 11 -6.85 1.78 2.30
CA GLY A 11 -8.07 1.95 1.52
C GLY A 11 -9.32 1.76 2.38
N ASP A 12 -10.13 0.75 2.05
CA ASP A 12 -11.34 0.34 2.79
C ASP A 12 -11.07 -0.67 3.92
N GLY A 13 -9.79 -0.99 4.16
CA GLY A 13 -9.34 -1.90 5.20
C GLY A 13 -9.51 -3.39 4.87
N TYR A 14 -9.68 -3.78 3.60
CA TYR A 14 -9.78 -5.21 3.24
C TYR A 14 -8.57 -6.02 3.76
N TYR A 15 -7.35 -5.56 3.49
CA TYR A 15 -6.14 -6.24 3.97
C TYR A 15 -5.91 -6.03 5.46
N THR A 16 -6.30 -4.88 6.02
CA THR A 16 -6.29 -4.66 7.48
C THR A 16 -7.08 -5.75 8.22
N ARG A 17 -8.26 -6.14 7.71
CA ARG A 17 -9.05 -7.24 8.30
C ARG A 17 -8.28 -8.55 8.29
N LEU A 18 -7.72 -8.92 7.14
CA LEU A 18 -6.96 -10.17 6.99
C LEU A 18 -5.68 -10.19 7.84
N LEU A 19 -4.94 -9.09 7.86
CA LEU A 19 -3.69 -8.96 8.59
C LEU A 19 -3.92 -8.91 10.10
N GLY A 20 -4.95 -8.18 10.55
CA GLY A 20 -5.28 -8.07 11.96
C GLY A 20 -5.69 -9.40 12.59
N GLU A 21 -6.42 -10.23 11.85
CA GLU A 21 -6.77 -11.61 12.27
C GLU A 21 -5.56 -12.55 12.22
N TYR A 22 -4.67 -12.38 11.24
CA TYR A 22 -3.50 -13.25 11.04
C TYR A 22 -2.36 -12.98 12.04
N LEU A 23 -2.23 -11.73 12.49
CA LEU A 23 -1.15 -11.28 13.37
C LEU A 23 -1.61 -11.27 14.82
N GLU A 24 -1.28 -12.34 15.55
CA GLU A 24 -1.60 -12.41 16.99
C GLU A 24 -0.96 -11.26 17.78
N PRO A 25 -1.72 -10.60 18.69
CA PRO A 25 -1.19 -9.60 19.61
C PRO A 25 -0.04 -10.14 20.47
N ALA A 26 0.80 -9.24 20.97
CA ALA A 26 1.83 -9.57 21.93
C ALA A 26 2.01 -8.45 22.94
N GLU A 27 2.28 -8.81 24.20
CA GLU A 27 2.57 -7.85 25.28
C GLU A 27 1.47 -6.77 25.43
N GLY A 28 0.21 -7.17 25.23
CA GLY A 28 -0.94 -6.26 25.32
C GLY A 28 -1.02 -5.25 24.19
N ARG A 29 -0.35 -5.48 23.05
CA ARG A 29 -0.36 -4.60 21.88
C ARG A 29 -0.59 -5.36 20.59
N GLN A 30 -1.23 -4.69 19.64
CA GLN A 30 -1.34 -5.19 18.28
C GLN A 30 0.02 -5.17 17.58
N ARG A 31 0.22 -6.16 16.70
CA ARG A 31 1.40 -6.21 15.83
C ARG A 31 1.19 -5.49 14.50
N LEU A 32 -0.07 -5.26 14.13
CA LEU A 32 -0.44 -4.46 12.97
C LEU A 32 -0.59 -3.00 13.35
N THR A 33 0.08 -2.14 12.60
CA THR A 33 -0.15 -0.69 12.55
C THR A 33 -0.63 -0.35 11.15
N VAL A 34 -1.60 0.55 11.04
CA VAL A 34 -2.16 0.98 9.76
C VAL A 34 -1.86 2.45 9.55
N LEU A 35 -1.18 2.77 8.45
CA LEU A 35 -1.09 4.14 7.98
C LEU A 35 -2.38 4.49 7.26
N ALA A 36 -3.07 5.50 7.78
CA ALA A 36 -4.23 6.05 7.11
C ALA A 36 -3.87 6.74 5.79
N PRO A 37 -4.83 6.90 4.87
CA PRO A 37 -4.61 7.64 3.63
C PRO A 37 -3.93 8.97 3.90
N PHE A 38 -2.97 9.36 3.06
CA PHE A 38 -2.27 10.62 3.21
C PHE A 38 -3.27 11.78 3.19
N ILE A 39 -3.44 12.43 4.35
CA ILE A 39 -4.18 13.67 4.50
C ILE A 39 -3.11 14.76 4.47
N ALA A 40 -2.83 15.34 3.30
CA ALA A 40 -2.04 16.57 3.22
C ALA A 40 -2.96 17.78 3.50
N PRO A 41 -2.91 18.40 4.68
CA PRO A 41 -3.74 19.55 5.00
C PRO A 41 -3.40 20.75 4.13
N GLU A 42 -2.18 20.84 3.58
CA GLU A 42 -1.82 21.93 2.66
C GLU A 42 -2.27 21.71 1.20
N VAL A 43 -2.57 20.48 0.78
CA VAL A 43 -2.86 20.13 -0.63
C VAL A 43 -4.36 19.99 -0.90
N PHE A 44 -5.19 19.80 0.13
CA PHE A 44 -6.63 19.78 -0.02
C PHE A 44 -7.25 21.14 0.32
N SER A 45 -7.68 21.88 -0.70
CA SER A 45 -8.75 22.89 -0.60
C SER A 45 -10.12 22.26 -0.30
N VAL A 46 -10.16 20.98 0.07
CA VAL A 46 -11.36 20.22 0.45
C VAL A 46 -11.36 20.14 1.97
N PRO A 47 -12.30 20.78 2.67
CA PRO A 47 -12.42 20.66 4.11
C PRO A 47 -12.49 19.19 4.50
N LEU A 48 -11.64 18.77 5.44
CA LEU A 48 -11.66 17.42 6.02
C LEU A 48 -13.05 17.05 6.56
N GLU A 49 -13.93 18.02 6.79
CA GLU A 49 -15.25 17.83 7.39
C GLU A 49 -16.32 17.24 6.45
N THR A 50 -16.10 17.11 5.12
CA THR A 50 -17.18 16.72 4.18
C THR A 50 -16.79 15.84 2.97
N GLY A 51 -15.67 15.11 3.02
CA GLY A 51 -15.16 14.35 1.86
C GLY A 51 -15.05 12.83 2.03
N PRO A 52 -15.00 12.03 0.93
CA PRO A 52 -14.81 10.57 0.96
C PRO A 52 -13.53 10.08 1.68
N LEU A 53 -12.56 10.98 1.95
CA LEU A 53 -11.38 10.66 2.73
C LEU A 53 -11.67 10.66 4.24
N LEU A 54 -12.57 11.52 4.72
CA LEU A 54 -13.02 11.50 6.11
C LEU A 54 -13.80 10.21 6.39
N ASP A 55 -14.73 9.86 5.51
CA ASP A 55 -15.51 8.63 5.65
C ASP A 55 -14.58 7.41 5.77
N ARG A 56 -13.57 7.30 4.91
CA ARG A 56 -12.57 6.23 5.00
C ARG A 56 -11.76 6.25 6.29
N TRP A 57 -11.41 7.44 6.79
CA TRP A 57 -10.71 7.57 8.06
C TRP A 57 -11.58 7.16 9.24
N LEU A 58 -12.87 7.50 9.23
CA LEU A 58 -13.85 7.06 10.23
C LEU A 58 -14.07 5.54 10.16
N ASP A 59 -14.22 4.98 8.95
CA ASP A 59 -14.35 3.53 8.73
C ASP A 59 -13.12 2.77 9.25
N LEU A 60 -11.91 3.31 9.03
CA LEU A 60 -10.67 2.71 9.55
C LEU A 60 -10.57 2.83 11.08
N GLN A 61 -11.09 3.91 11.67
CA GLN A 61 -11.18 4.03 13.13
C GLN A 61 -12.17 3.05 13.74
N GLU A 62 -13.33 2.86 13.13
CA GLU A 62 -14.30 1.85 13.59
C GLU A 62 -13.71 0.44 13.43
N LEU A 63 -13.08 0.16 12.29
CA LEU A 63 -12.40 -1.11 12.05
C LEU A 63 -11.28 -1.35 13.07
N SER A 64 -10.45 -0.35 13.39
CA SER A 64 -9.36 -0.53 14.35
C SER A 64 -9.87 -0.88 15.75
N GLN A 65 -11.01 -0.32 16.15
CA GLN A 65 -11.67 -0.58 17.44
C GLN A 65 -12.34 -1.96 17.51
N SER A 66 -12.56 -2.63 16.37
CA SER A 66 -13.11 -3.99 16.35
C SER A 66 -12.10 -5.08 16.77
N PHE A 67 -10.82 -4.74 16.87
CA PHE A 67 -9.75 -5.63 17.33
C PHE A 67 -9.49 -5.48 18.83
N GLU A 68 -9.05 -6.56 19.48
CA GLU A 68 -8.67 -6.57 20.90
C GLU A 68 -7.20 -7.01 21.06
N PRO A 69 -6.27 -6.12 21.47
CA PRO A 69 -6.47 -4.68 21.69
C PRO A 69 -6.68 -3.92 20.35
N PRO A 70 -7.13 -2.66 20.35
CA PRO A 70 -7.35 -1.90 19.12
C PRO A 70 -6.06 -1.74 18.27
N LEU A 71 -6.21 -1.68 16.95
CA LEU A 71 -5.07 -1.42 16.04
C LEU A 71 -4.52 0.00 16.23
N GLU A 72 -3.20 0.15 16.12
CA GLU A 72 -2.55 1.47 16.06
C GLU A 72 -2.80 2.09 14.68
N LEU A 73 -3.41 3.27 14.63
CA LEU A 73 -3.56 4.06 13.42
C LEU A 73 -2.54 5.20 13.40
N LEU A 74 -1.73 5.26 12.36
CA LEU A 74 -0.82 6.39 12.14
C LEU A 74 -1.50 7.40 11.19
N PRO A 75 -1.61 8.68 11.60
CA PRO A 75 -2.01 9.72 10.67
C PRO A 75 -0.92 9.88 9.61
N GLY A 76 -1.32 10.28 8.39
CA GLY A 76 -0.42 10.43 7.24
C GLY A 76 0.70 11.46 7.38
N LEU A 77 0.85 12.15 8.52
CA LEU A 77 1.77 13.27 8.66
C LEU A 77 2.37 13.44 10.06
N PRO A 78 3.56 14.04 10.16
CA PRO A 78 4.55 14.22 9.09
C PRO A 78 5.38 12.92 8.91
N LEU A 79 5.79 12.56 7.69
CA LEU A 79 6.58 11.33 7.42
C LEU A 79 7.89 11.29 8.22
N GLU A 80 8.41 12.45 8.62
CA GLU A 80 9.56 12.64 9.49
C GLU A 80 9.36 11.99 10.87
N SER A 81 8.12 11.79 11.31
CA SER A 81 7.81 11.03 12.53
C SER A 81 8.19 9.55 12.44
N TRP A 82 8.53 9.06 11.25
CA TRP A 82 8.93 7.68 10.97
C TRP A 82 10.43 7.46 11.09
N SER A 83 11.18 8.45 11.62
CA SER A 83 12.63 8.39 11.79
C SER A 83 13.10 7.35 12.83
N THR A 84 12.17 6.72 13.56
CA THR A 84 12.48 5.68 14.55
C THR A 84 12.10 4.30 14.00
N PRO A 85 13.09 3.45 13.67
CA PRO A 85 12.85 2.07 13.25
C PRO A 85 12.04 1.29 14.29
N ARG A 86 10.90 0.71 13.89
CA ARG A 86 10.07 -0.13 14.78
C ARG A 86 9.27 -1.24 14.10
N PHE A 87 9.37 -1.38 12.78
CA PHE A 87 8.65 -2.41 12.02
C PHE A 87 9.59 -3.45 11.44
N ASP A 88 9.18 -4.71 11.47
CA ASP A 88 9.89 -5.79 10.78
C ASP A 88 9.48 -5.86 9.30
N VAL A 89 8.21 -5.52 9.02
CA VAL A 89 7.61 -5.60 7.70
C VAL A 89 6.78 -4.34 7.44
N VAL A 90 6.93 -3.77 6.25
CA VAL A 90 6.02 -2.74 5.72
C VAL A 90 5.40 -3.30 4.45
N LEU A 91 4.10 -3.09 4.24
CA LEU A 91 3.34 -3.59 3.10
C LEU A 91 2.67 -2.43 2.37
N GLY A 92 3.04 -2.22 1.10
CA GLY A 92 2.35 -1.35 0.17
C GLY A 92 1.54 -2.18 -0.82
N ILE A 93 0.24 -2.37 -0.55
CA ILE A 93 -0.62 -3.23 -1.36
C ILE A 93 -1.53 -2.37 -2.25
N ARG A 94 -1.32 -2.45 -3.56
CA ARG A 94 -2.07 -1.72 -4.61
C ARG A 94 -2.05 -0.19 -4.43
N VAL A 95 -1.02 0.36 -3.78
CA VAL A 95 -0.93 1.79 -3.47
C VAL A 95 0.21 2.51 -4.22
N ALA A 96 1.18 1.79 -4.78
CA ALA A 96 2.35 2.41 -5.43
C ALA A 96 1.99 3.43 -6.53
N HIS A 97 0.90 3.19 -7.27
CA HIS A 97 0.43 4.12 -8.31
C HIS A 97 -0.09 5.45 -7.73
N THR A 98 -0.58 5.44 -6.49
CA THR A 98 -1.01 6.65 -5.77
C THR A 98 0.19 7.55 -5.49
N TYR A 99 1.28 6.98 -4.96
CA TYR A 99 2.50 7.74 -4.69
C TYR A 99 3.09 8.32 -5.97
N ARG A 100 3.05 7.56 -7.08
CA ARG A 100 3.49 8.03 -8.40
C ARG A 100 2.65 9.19 -8.90
N ALA A 101 1.32 9.06 -8.81
CA ALA A 101 0.40 10.11 -9.24
C ALA A 101 0.57 11.41 -8.43
N ARG A 102 0.92 11.30 -7.14
CA ARG A 102 1.19 12.45 -6.26
C ARG A 102 2.65 12.95 -6.30
N SER A 103 3.54 12.31 -7.05
CA SER A 103 4.99 12.59 -7.04
C SER A 103 5.66 12.42 -5.67
N GLU A 104 5.15 11.50 -4.85
CA GLU A 104 5.55 11.27 -3.45
C GLU A 104 6.42 10.02 -3.25
N GLU A 105 6.56 9.15 -4.25
CA GLU A 105 7.25 7.84 -4.13
C GLU A 105 8.60 7.93 -3.44
N ARG A 106 9.44 8.89 -3.84
CA ARG A 106 10.79 9.03 -3.28
C ARG A 106 10.74 9.36 -1.79
N ALA A 107 9.84 10.25 -1.37
CA ALA A 107 9.68 10.60 0.03
C ALA A 107 9.10 9.42 0.83
N MET A 108 8.05 8.79 0.30
CA MET A 108 7.41 7.63 0.90
C MET A 108 8.39 6.47 1.10
N TYR A 109 9.14 6.06 0.07
CA TYR A 109 10.06 4.93 0.18
C TYR A 109 11.23 5.20 1.14
N ARG A 110 11.69 6.45 1.29
CA ARG A 110 12.67 6.81 2.34
C ARG A 110 12.08 6.76 3.74
N ALA A 111 10.82 7.17 3.90
CA ALA A 111 10.12 7.06 5.18
C ALA A 111 9.93 5.60 5.58
N VAL A 112 9.57 4.74 4.61
CA VAL A 112 9.49 3.28 4.78
C VAL A 112 10.84 2.69 5.19
N HIS A 113 11.94 3.10 4.53
CA HIS A 113 13.30 2.69 4.92
C HIS A 113 13.61 3.04 6.38
N SER A 114 13.28 4.28 6.77
CA SER A 114 13.53 4.79 8.13
C SER A 114 12.69 4.08 9.20
N ALA A 115 11.47 3.67 8.85
CA ALA A 115 10.54 2.99 9.77
C ALA A 115 10.88 1.51 10.00
N LEU A 116 11.55 0.87 9.03
CA LEU A 116 11.95 -0.53 9.11
C LEU A 116 13.16 -0.71 10.03
N LEU A 117 13.15 -1.76 10.85
CA LEU A 117 14.34 -2.24 11.56
C LEU A 117 15.43 -2.70 10.57
N PRO A 118 16.71 -2.79 10.99
CA PRO A 118 17.75 -3.39 10.16
C PRO A 118 17.33 -4.77 9.63
N GLN A 119 17.61 -5.02 8.34
CA GLN A 119 17.15 -6.22 7.61
C GLN A 119 15.62 -6.37 7.46
N GLY A 120 14.84 -5.33 7.82
CA GLY A 120 13.40 -5.29 7.64
C GLY A 120 12.97 -5.45 6.18
N VAL A 121 11.73 -5.88 5.99
CA VAL A 121 11.18 -6.24 4.68
C VAL A 121 10.19 -5.18 4.22
N PHE A 122 10.32 -4.75 2.96
CA PHE A 122 9.28 -3.99 2.28
C PHE A 122 8.62 -4.84 1.20
N GLY A 123 7.34 -5.15 1.37
CA GLY A 123 6.52 -5.85 0.39
C GLY A 123 5.74 -4.87 -0.47
N VAL A 124 5.85 -4.99 -1.79
CA VAL A 124 5.12 -4.16 -2.75
C VAL A 124 4.27 -5.05 -3.65
N ILE A 125 2.98 -4.79 -3.68
CA ILE A 125 2.05 -5.35 -4.66
C ILE A 125 1.52 -4.19 -5.50
N ALA A 126 1.79 -4.18 -6.80
CA ALA A 126 1.38 -3.09 -7.67
C ALA A 126 0.90 -3.58 -9.03
N HIS A 127 -0.01 -2.84 -9.65
CA HIS A 127 -0.52 -3.12 -10.99
C HIS A 127 0.62 -3.04 -12.00
N ARG A 128 0.86 -4.12 -12.74
CA ARG A 128 2.05 -4.26 -13.59
C ARG A 128 1.73 -3.90 -15.04
N ALA A 129 2.45 -2.93 -15.59
CA ALA A 129 2.41 -2.56 -16.99
C ALA A 129 3.17 -3.60 -17.85
N PRO A 130 2.84 -3.76 -19.15
CA PRO A 130 3.54 -4.69 -20.02
C PRO A 130 4.89 -4.13 -20.53
N SER A 131 5.15 -2.83 -20.35
CA SER A 131 6.39 -2.11 -20.70
C SER A 131 6.45 -0.78 -19.93
N ASP A 132 7.46 0.06 -20.20
CA ASP A 132 7.66 1.41 -19.62
C ASP A 132 6.52 2.42 -19.90
N ARG A 133 5.43 1.99 -20.55
CA ARG A 133 4.22 2.80 -20.68
C ARG A 133 3.52 2.93 -19.34
N LEU A 134 3.59 4.13 -18.79
CA LEU A 134 2.65 4.57 -17.76
C LEU A 134 1.25 4.59 -18.37
N THR A 135 0.37 3.74 -17.84
CA THR A 135 -1.07 3.81 -18.11
C THR A 135 -1.80 4.08 -16.81
N SER A 136 -3.09 4.42 -16.90
CA SER A 136 -3.95 4.81 -15.77
C SER A 136 -3.97 3.73 -14.67
N GLY A 137 -3.06 3.86 -13.69
CA GLY A 137 -2.87 2.99 -12.53
C GLY A 137 -1.85 1.85 -12.66
N TYR A 138 -1.32 1.55 -13.85
CA TYR A 138 -0.29 0.51 -14.04
C TYR A 138 1.12 1.10 -14.04
N LEU A 139 2.07 0.37 -13.43
CA LEU A 139 3.46 0.76 -13.30
C LEU A 139 4.37 -0.28 -13.96
N ALA A 140 5.43 0.18 -14.61
CA ALA A 140 6.49 -0.72 -15.05
C ALA A 140 7.23 -1.28 -13.83
N GLU A 141 7.38 -2.61 -13.77
CA GLU A 141 8.02 -3.30 -12.65
C GLU A 141 9.47 -2.84 -12.44
N SER A 142 10.20 -2.63 -13.54
CA SER A 142 11.56 -2.06 -13.57
C SER A 142 11.62 -0.70 -12.86
N SER A 143 10.70 0.20 -13.19
CA SER A 143 10.61 1.54 -12.58
C SER A 143 10.27 1.48 -11.09
N VAL A 144 9.44 0.53 -10.64
CA VAL A 144 9.15 0.34 -9.20
C VAL A 144 10.40 -0.17 -8.48
N ILE A 145 11.08 -1.17 -9.04
CA ILE A 145 12.33 -1.71 -8.47
C ILE A 145 13.38 -0.61 -8.37
N GLU A 146 13.59 0.17 -9.42
CA GLU A 146 14.57 1.26 -9.43
C GLU A 146 14.24 2.32 -8.36
N ALA A 147 12.99 2.76 -8.26
CA ALA A 147 12.58 3.77 -7.29
C ALA A 147 12.74 3.29 -5.84
N VAL A 148 12.38 2.03 -5.57
CA VAL A 148 12.54 1.43 -4.23
C VAL A 148 14.03 1.22 -3.92
N SER A 149 14.83 0.75 -4.88
CA SER A 149 16.26 0.58 -4.69
C SER A 149 17.00 1.90 -4.45
N ALA A 150 16.60 2.99 -5.12
CA ALA A 150 17.13 4.32 -4.87
C ALA A 150 16.86 4.84 -3.45
N ALA A 151 15.93 4.22 -2.71
CA ALA A 151 15.65 4.51 -1.31
C ALA A 151 16.42 3.62 -0.32
N GLY A 152 17.42 2.84 -0.78
CA GLY A 152 18.25 2.01 0.11
C GLY A 152 17.73 0.59 0.30
N PHE A 153 17.11 0.02 -0.73
CA PHE A 153 16.58 -1.35 -0.70
C PHE A 153 17.23 -2.23 -1.77
N ALA A 154 17.41 -3.51 -1.46
CA ALA A 154 17.72 -4.54 -2.43
C ALA A 154 16.49 -5.39 -2.73
N LEU A 155 16.25 -5.69 -4.01
CA LEU A 155 15.24 -6.69 -4.37
C LEU A 155 15.69 -8.06 -3.87
N ASP A 156 14.87 -8.69 -3.04
CA ASP A 156 15.19 -9.96 -2.39
C ASP A 156 14.41 -11.13 -3.01
N ALA A 157 13.16 -10.92 -3.41
CA ALA A 157 12.37 -11.93 -4.11
C ALA A 157 11.25 -11.32 -4.96
N ARG A 158 10.75 -12.13 -5.91
CA ARG A 158 9.56 -11.85 -6.73
C ARG A 158 8.64 -13.07 -6.76
N SER A 159 7.35 -12.84 -6.95
CA SER A 159 6.35 -13.89 -7.08
C SER A 159 5.33 -13.53 -8.17
N GLU A 160 4.89 -14.55 -8.91
CA GLU A 160 3.82 -14.42 -9.91
C GLU A 160 2.44 -14.79 -9.34
N ILE A 161 2.29 -14.88 -8.02
CA ILE A 161 1.03 -15.28 -7.37
C ILE A 161 -0.15 -14.36 -7.71
N ASN A 162 0.12 -13.08 -8.01
CA ASN A 162 -0.88 -12.11 -8.46
C ASN A 162 -0.81 -11.82 -9.96
N GLY A 163 -0.08 -12.64 -10.72
CA GLY A 163 -0.02 -12.55 -12.17
C GLY A 163 -1.38 -12.90 -12.79
N ASN A 164 -1.83 -12.11 -13.76
CA ASN A 164 -3.03 -12.37 -14.52
C ASN A 164 -2.78 -12.23 -16.03
N PRO A 165 -2.64 -13.35 -16.78
CA PRO A 165 -2.43 -13.29 -18.22
C PRO A 165 -3.66 -12.80 -18.99
N LYS A 166 -4.85 -12.73 -18.39
CA LYS A 166 -6.07 -12.21 -19.03
C LYS A 166 -6.15 -10.68 -19.04
N ASP A 167 -5.40 -10.02 -18.16
CA ASP A 167 -5.35 -8.57 -18.11
C ASP A 167 -4.62 -8.06 -19.36
N THR A 168 -5.31 -7.32 -20.24
CA THR A 168 -4.71 -6.70 -21.43
C THR A 168 -4.13 -5.33 -21.15
N ARG A 169 -4.50 -4.73 -20.01
CA ARG A 169 -4.05 -3.41 -19.51
C ARG A 169 -4.45 -2.24 -20.41
N ASP A 170 -5.38 -2.50 -21.32
CA ASP A 170 -5.92 -1.54 -22.29
C ASP A 170 -7.43 -1.40 -22.05
N TYR A 171 -7.77 -0.53 -21.10
CA TYR A 171 -9.14 -0.28 -20.68
C TYR A 171 -9.42 1.22 -20.56
N PRO A 172 -10.66 1.68 -20.82
CA PRO A 172 -11.03 3.10 -20.76
C PRO A 172 -10.72 3.77 -19.41
N SER A 173 -11.04 3.08 -18.31
CA SER A 173 -10.75 3.55 -16.95
C SER A 173 -9.45 2.98 -16.38
N GLY A 174 -8.56 2.42 -17.21
CA GLY A 174 -7.31 1.81 -16.77
C GLY A 174 -7.54 0.65 -15.81
N VAL A 175 -6.72 0.56 -14.76
CA VAL A 175 -6.83 -0.56 -13.81
C VAL A 175 -8.16 -0.57 -13.05
N TRP A 176 -8.80 0.59 -12.91
CA TRP A 176 -10.09 0.72 -12.23
C TRP A 176 -11.26 0.16 -13.04
N SER A 177 -11.05 -0.18 -14.31
CA SER A 177 -12.01 -0.94 -15.13
C SER A 177 -12.22 -2.36 -14.60
N LEU A 178 -11.21 -2.93 -13.93
CA LEU A 178 -11.23 -4.30 -13.42
C LEU A 178 -11.75 -4.38 -11.98
N PRO A 179 -12.25 -5.56 -11.55
CA PRO A 179 -12.54 -5.82 -10.15
C PRO A 179 -11.35 -5.53 -9.21
N PRO A 180 -11.62 -5.14 -7.96
CA PRO A 180 -12.94 -4.95 -7.35
C PRO A 180 -13.64 -3.63 -7.73
N VAL A 181 -12.95 -2.68 -8.38
CA VAL A 181 -13.51 -1.33 -8.63
C VAL A 181 -14.55 -1.34 -9.74
N SER A 182 -14.30 -2.07 -10.82
CA SER A 182 -15.29 -2.32 -11.90
C SER A 182 -15.96 -1.06 -12.46
N LYS A 183 -15.20 0.03 -12.65
CA LYS A 183 -15.73 1.36 -13.02
C LYS A 183 -16.46 1.38 -14.37
N ASP A 184 -16.10 0.48 -15.27
CA ASP A 184 -16.73 0.34 -16.60
C ASP A 184 -17.85 -0.71 -16.61
N GLY A 185 -18.37 -1.08 -15.43
CA GLY A 185 -19.43 -2.07 -15.27
C GLY A 185 -18.95 -3.52 -15.42
N PRO A 186 -19.87 -4.48 -15.65
CA PRO A 186 -19.55 -5.91 -15.62
C PRO A 186 -18.80 -6.41 -16.87
N ALA A 187 -18.52 -5.54 -17.84
CA ALA A 187 -17.92 -5.91 -19.13
C ALA A 187 -16.60 -6.69 -18.99
N TYR A 188 -15.83 -6.40 -17.94
CA TYR A 188 -14.52 -7.00 -17.69
C TYR A 188 -14.50 -7.99 -16.51
N ALA A 189 -15.67 -8.41 -16.00
CA ALA A 189 -15.74 -9.33 -14.86
C ALA A 189 -15.02 -10.67 -15.11
N SER A 190 -15.04 -11.17 -16.36
CA SER A 190 -14.39 -12.42 -16.75
C SER A 190 -12.85 -12.35 -16.81
N VAL A 191 -12.30 -11.13 -16.86
CA VAL A 191 -10.85 -10.87 -16.77
C VAL A 191 -10.35 -11.13 -15.35
N GLY A 192 -11.15 -10.78 -14.34
CA GLY A 192 -10.77 -10.81 -12.93
C GLY A 192 -9.92 -9.59 -12.53
N GLU A 193 -9.27 -9.67 -11.37
CA GLU A 193 -8.39 -8.58 -10.91
C GLU A 193 -7.20 -8.37 -11.86
N SER A 194 -6.67 -7.16 -11.88
CA SER A 194 -5.49 -6.81 -12.66
C SER A 194 -4.27 -7.71 -12.44
N ASP A 195 -3.43 -7.81 -13.46
CA ASP A 195 -2.08 -8.34 -13.32
C ASP A 195 -1.24 -7.46 -12.39
N ARG A 196 -0.59 -8.09 -11.41
CA ARG A 196 0.21 -7.39 -10.42
C ARG A 196 1.57 -8.03 -10.26
N MET A 197 2.56 -7.17 -10.09
CA MET A 197 3.85 -7.57 -9.54
C MET A 197 3.70 -7.81 -8.04
N THR A 198 4.39 -8.83 -7.53
CA THR A 198 4.52 -9.11 -6.10
C THR A 198 5.99 -9.16 -5.77
N LEU A 199 6.49 -8.08 -5.16
CA LEU A 199 7.91 -7.86 -4.93
C LEU A 199 8.20 -7.83 -3.43
N ARG A 200 9.33 -8.45 -3.05
CA ARG A 200 9.88 -8.38 -1.71
C ARG A 200 11.25 -7.72 -1.78
N PHE A 201 11.42 -6.67 -1.00
CA PHE A 201 12.68 -5.97 -0.84
C PHE A 201 13.20 -6.16 0.59
N ARG A 202 14.52 -6.15 0.74
CA ARG A 202 15.18 -6.03 2.04
C ARG A 202 15.81 -4.66 2.15
N ARG A 203 15.63 -4.04 3.32
CA ARG A 203 16.38 -2.85 3.71
C ARG A 203 17.88 -3.21 3.70
N VAL A 204 18.68 -2.40 3.01
CA VAL A 204 20.15 -2.46 3.08
C VAL A 204 20.64 -1.22 3.83
N ASP A 205 21.61 -1.42 4.70
CA ASP A 205 22.24 -0.35 5.51
C ASP A 205 23.39 0.32 4.75
#